data_AF-A5N0P5-F1
#
_entry.id   AF-A5N0P5-F1
#
_cell.length_a   1.000
_cell.length_b   1.000
_cell.length_c   1.000
_cell.angle_alpha   90.00
_cell.angle_beta   90.00
_cell.angle_gamma   90.00
#
_symmetry.space_group_name_H-M   'P 1'
#
loop_
_entity.id
_entity.type
_entity.pdbx_description
1 polymer ?
#
loop_
_entity_poly.entity_id
_entity_poly.type
_entity_poly.pdbx_seq_one_letter_code
_entity_poly.pdbx_strand_id
1 'polypeptide(L)'
;MKIYVEVFAMESAMTNLLTLLGLMGVIQGLGMKYSKTVREKFRLDAEGVDKKYVNFKVNFLIVLGVVILIVQFVSYYYSPLGSNMDILLSAFLLLAITIDFMYKRSRIRKNQKK
;
A
#
# COMPACT_ATOMS: atom_id res chain seq x y z
N MET A 1 9.07 34.71 5.26
CA MET A 1 10.10 33.73 5.67
C MET A 1 9.51 32.53 6.41
N LYS A 2 8.69 32.72 7.46
CA LYS A 2 7.99 31.60 8.16
C LYS A 2 7.17 30.69 7.23
N ILE A 3 6.34 31.26 6.35
CA ILE A 3 5.46 30.50 5.44
C ILE A 3 6.25 29.57 4.51
N TYR A 4 7.38 30.04 3.96
CA TYR A 4 8.23 29.22 3.07
C TYR A 4 8.91 28.06 3.80
N VAL A 5 9.30 28.27 5.06
CA VAL A 5 9.90 27.22 5.90
C VAL A 5 8.86 26.17 6.27
N GLU A 6 7.62 26.58 6.55
CA GLU A 6 6.51 25.66 6.86
C GLU A 6 6.09 24.82 5.65
N VAL A 7 6.02 25.42 4.46
CA VAL A 7 5.69 24.68 3.22
C VAL A 7 6.77 23.64 2.91
N PHE A 8 8.04 24.00 2.99
CA PHE A 8 9.15 23.06 2.77
C PHE A 8 9.18 21.93 3.80
N ALA A 9 8.92 22.24 5.07
CA ALA A 9 8.85 21.23 6.13
C ALA A 9 7.67 20.27 5.93
N MET A 10 6.52 20.77 5.46
CA MET A 10 5.34 19.96 5.17
C MET A 10 5.57 19.00 4.01
N GLU A 11 6.19 19.48 2.93
CA GLU A 11 6.53 18.67 1.75
C GLU A 11 7.52 17.54 2.13
N SER A 12 8.58 17.88 2.86
CA SER A 12 9.55 16.89 3.37
C SER A 12 8.92 15.86 4.31
N ALA A 13 8.05 16.29 5.23
CA ALA A 13 7.34 15.39 6.14
C ALA A 13 6.43 14.40 5.38
N MET A 14 5.75 14.88 4.34
CA MET A 14 4.86 14.04 3.52
C MET A 14 5.63 12.98 2.73
N THR A 15 6.76 13.35 2.13
CA THR A 15 7.68 12.41 1.45
C THR A 15 8.21 11.33 2.40
N ASN A 16 8.65 11.74 3.59
CA ASN A 16 9.13 10.80 4.62
C ASN A 16 8.03 9.85 5.08
N LEU A 17 6.81 10.37 5.29
CA LEU A 17 5.66 9.56 5.68
C LEU A 17 5.29 8.55 4.59
N LEU A 18 5.23 8.96 3.32
CA LEU A 18 4.95 8.07 2.19
C LEU A 18 6.01 6.98 2.05
N THR A 19 7.28 7.33 2.22
CA THR A 19 8.38 6.36 2.20
C THR A 19 8.25 5.35 3.33
N LEU A 20 7.95 5.81 4.55
CA LEU A 20 7.70 4.93 5.70
C LEU A 20 6.50 4.00 5.47
N LEU A 21 5.38 4.53 4.93
CA LEU A 21 4.20 3.73 4.61
C LEU A 21 4.50 2.68 3.54
N GLY A 22 5.27 3.03 2.51
CA GLY A 22 5.73 2.10 1.48
C GLY A 22 6.56 0.95 2.09
N LEU A 23 7.55 1.28 2.91
CA LEU A 23 8.39 0.30 3.61
C LEU A 23 7.56 -0.60 4.53
N MET A 24 6.70 -0.02 5.37
CA MET A 24 5.84 -0.79 6.27
C MET A 24 4.92 -1.73 5.49
N GLY A 25 4.31 -1.28 4.38
CA GLY A 25 3.48 -2.12 3.53
C GLY A 25 4.23 -3.32 2.97
N VAL A 26 5.46 -3.12 2.49
CA VAL A 26 6.31 -4.22 2.00
C VAL A 26 6.69 -5.18 3.13
N ILE A 27 7.18 -4.67 4.26
CA ILE A 27 7.62 -5.49 5.40
C ILE A 27 6.46 -6.30 5.96
N GLN A 28 5.30 -5.67 6.20
CA GLN A 28 4.10 -6.34 6.69
C GLN A 28 3.63 -7.42 5.69
N GLY A 29 3.62 -7.09 4.39
CA GLY A 29 3.23 -8.01 3.34
C GLY A 29 4.15 -9.23 3.26
N LEU A 30 5.47 -9.01 3.24
CA LEU A 30 6.45 -10.10 3.25
C LEU A 30 6.37 -10.93 4.53
N GLY A 31 6.21 -10.28 5.69
CA GLY A 31 6.01 -10.95 6.97
C GLY A 31 4.81 -11.88 6.95
N MET A 32 3.66 -11.40 6.47
CA MET A 32 2.45 -12.23 6.34
C MET A 32 2.56 -13.32 5.27
N LYS A 33 3.41 -13.14 4.25
CA LYS A 33 3.58 -14.12 3.17
C LYS A 33 4.49 -15.27 3.56
N TYR A 34 5.62 -14.96 4.21
CA TYR A 34 6.71 -15.91 4.42
C TYR A 34 6.89 -16.35 5.88
N SER A 35 6.44 -15.58 6.87
CA SER A 35 6.57 -15.95 8.29
C SER A 35 5.34 -16.72 8.79
N LYS A 36 5.55 -17.98 9.19
CA LYS A 36 4.52 -18.80 9.86
C LYS A 36 4.07 -18.17 11.17
N THR A 37 5.01 -17.65 11.97
CA THR A 37 4.73 -16.99 13.25
C THR A 37 3.80 -15.79 13.07
N VAL A 38 4.00 -14.99 12.02
CA VAL A 38 3.13 -13.85 11.71
C VAL A 38 1.74 -14.35 11.30
N ARG A 39 1.65 -15.36 10.44
CA ARG A 39 0.35 -15.93 10.03
C ARG A 39 -0.44 -16.53 11.19
N GLU A 40 0.23 -17.23 12.09
CA GLU A 40 -0.37 -17.79 13.30
C GLU A 40 -0.81 -16.69 14.27
N LYS A 41 0.07 -15.72 14.54
CA LYS A 41 -0.23 -14.60 15.46
C LYS A 41 -1.43 -13.77 15.00
N PHE A 42 -1.56 -13.53 13.70
CA PHE A 42 -2.69 -12.82 13.10
C PHE A 42 -3.85 -13.76 12.72
N ARG A 43 -3.75 -15.06 13.03
CA ARG A 43 -4.77 -16.09 12.77
C ARG A 43 -5.21 -16.11 11.29
N LEU A 44 -4.29 -15.83 10.38
CA LEU A 44 -4.53 -15.75 8.93
C LEU A 44 -4.91 -17.09 8.30
N ASP A 45 -4.67 -18.19 9.00
CA ASP A 45 -4.97 -19.56 8.58
C ASP A 45 -6.08 -20.25 9.38
N ALA A 46 -6.78 -19.52 10.26
CA ALA A 46 -7.85 -20.08 11.09
C ALA A 46 -9.03 -20.59 10.24
N GLU A 47 -9.79 -21.54 10.81
CA GLU A 47 -11.04 -22.01 10.21
C GLU A 47 -12.03 -20.85 10.04
N GLY A 48 -12.68 -20.79 8.87
CA GLY A 48 -13.56 -19.68 8.48
C GLY A 48 -12.85 -18.50 7.79
N VAL A 49 -11.51 -18.45 7.76
CA VAL A 49 -10.77 -17.40 7.05
C VAL A 49 -10.67 -17.72 5.55
N ASP A 50 -11.03 -16.74 4.72
CA ASP A 50 -10.85 -16.82 3.27
C ASP A 50 -9.36 -16.66 2.89
N LYS A 51 -8.63 -17.78 2.90
CA LYS A 51 -7.19 -17.83 2.58
C LYS A 51 -6.85 -17.21 1.22
N LYS A 52 -7.77 -17.28 0.25
CA LYS A 52 -7.55 -16.68 -1.08
C LYS A 52 -7.64 -15.16 -1.01
N TYR A 53 -8.59 -14.62 -0.24
CA TYR A 53 -8.70 -13.18 0.02
C TYR A 53 -7.51 -12.65 0.83
N VAL A 54 -7.08 -13.39 1.85
CA VAL A 54 -5.89 -13.03 2.63
C VAL A 54 -4.65 -13.00 1.76
N ASN A 55 -4.39 -14.04 0.97
CA ASN A 55 -3.22 -14.07 0.09
C ASN A 55 -3.28 -12.95 -0.98
N PHE A 56 -4.48 -12.63 -1.49
CA PHE A 56 -4.66 -11.46 -2.35
C PHE A 56 -4.26 -10.17 -1.62
N LYS A 57 -4.78 -9.91 -0.42
CA LYS A 57 -4.45 -8.71 0.37
C LYS A 57 -2.97 -8.61 0.69
N VAL A 58 -2.34 -9.72 1.06
CA VAL A 58 -0.90 -9.77 1.36
C VAL A 58 -0.09 -9.37 0.14
N ASN A 59 -0.36 -9.97 -1.03
CA ASN A 59 0.34 -9.60 -2.26
C ASN A 59 0.04 -8.17 -2.70
N PHE A 60 -1.21 -7.73 -2.54
CA PHE A 60 -1.63 -6.36 -2.82
C PHE A 60 -0.87 -5.34 -1.97
N LEU A 61 -0.68 -5.61 -0.67
CA LEU A 61 0.07 -4.76 0.23
C LEU A 61 1.55 -4.63 -0.20
N ILE A 62 2.16 -5.74 -0.61
CA ILE A 62 3.54 -5.74 -1.13
C ILE A 62 3.63 -4.89 -2.40
N VAL A 63 2.76 -5.13 -3.38
CA VAL A 63 2.78 -4.39 -4.66
C VAL A 63 2.54 -2.90 -4.42
N LEU A 64 1.54 -2.55 -3.60
CA LEU A 64 1.25 -1.16 -3.28
C LEU A 64 2.43 -0.48 -2.59
N GLY A 65 3.05 -1.13 -1.60
CA GLY A 65 4.23 -0.61 -0.92
C GLY A 65 5.42 -0.42 -1.88
N VAL A 66 5.69 -1.40 -2.75
CA VAL A 66 6.76 -1.30 -3.76
C VAL A 66 6.52 -0.15 -4.72
N VAL A 67 5.30 0.02 -5.23
CA VAL A 67 4.97 1.12 -6.16
C VAL A 67 5.17 2.47 -5.48
N ILE A 68 4.71 2.64 -4.23
CA ILE A 68 4.94 3.88 -3.48
C ILE A 68 6.45 4.17 -3.36
N LEU A 69 7.26 3.16 -3.03
CA LEU A 69 8.71 3.34 -2.91
C LEU A 69 9.38 3.68 -4.24
N ILE A 70 8.96 3.07 -5.34
CA ILE A 70 9.46 3.40 -6.68
C ILE A 70 9.15 4.85 -7.00
N VAL A 71 7.91 5.29 -6.75
CA VAL A 71 7.50 6.68 -7.00
C VAL A 71 8.34 7.65 -6.15
N GLN A 72 8.49 7.38 -4.85
CA GLN A 72 9.31 8.22 -3.97
C GLN A 72 10.78 8.24 -4.41
N PHE A 73 11.33 7.10 -4.83
CA PHE A 73 12.69 7.01 -5.35
C PHE A 73 12.86 7.84 -6.63
N VAL A 74 11.95 7.72 -7.59
CA VAL A 74 12.02 8.48 -8.85
C VAL A 74 11.85 9.98 -8.59
N SER A 75 10.90 10.39 -7.75
CA SER A 75 10.70 11.80 -7.38
C SER A 75 11.93 12.40 -6.69
N TYR A 76 12.65 11.61 -5.89
CA TYR A 76 13.86 12.06 -5.20
C TYR A 76 15.03 12.32 -6.17
N TYR A 77 15.24 11.44 -7.15
CA TYR A 77 16.38 11.57 -8.08
C TYR A 77 16.07 12.41 -9.34
N TYR A 78 14.81 12.52 -9.76
CA TYR A 78 14.39 13.22 -10.97
C TYR A 78 13.40 14.35 -10.65
N SER A 79 13.95 15.48 -10.20
CA SER A 79 13.19 16.70 -9.85
C SER A 79 12.20 17.21 -10.92
N PRO A 80 12.47 17.16 -12.24
CA PRO A 80 11.51 17.60 -13.27
C PRO A 80 10.24 16.75 -13.34
N LEU A 81 10.26 15.54 -12.77
CA LEU A 81 9.13 14.60 -12.80
C LEU A 81 8.34 14.59 -11.48
N GLY A 82 8.81 15.27 -10.42
CA GLY A 82 8.21 15.17 -9.08
C GLY A 82 6.71 15.49 -9.04
N SER A 83 6.28 16.61 -9.65
CA SER A 83 4.87 16.99 -9.67
C SER A 83 3.98 16.02 -10.46
N ASN A 84 4.48 15.46 -11.56
CA ASN A 84 3.76 14.46 -12.35
C ASN A 84 3.65 13.14 -11.58
N MET A 85 4.66 12.81 -10.79
CA MET A 85 4.69 11.61 -9.95
C MET A 85 3.69 11.68 -8.79
N ASP A 86 3.43 12.85 -8.21
CA ASP A 86 2.41 13.03 -7.18
C ASP A 86 0.98 12.82 -7.72
N ILE A 87 0.72 13.30 -8.94
CA ILE A 87 -0.56 13.07 -9.64
C ILE A 87 -0.71 11.58 -9.96
N LEU A 88 0.36 10.95 -10.48
CA LEU A 88 0.39 9.52 -10.77
C LEU A 88 0.15 8.69 -9.51
N LEU A 89 0.78 9.05 -8.40
CA LEU A 89 0.61 8.39 -7.11
C LEU A 89 -0.84 8.48 -6.64
N SER A 90 -1.44 9.66 -6.73
CA SER A 90 -2.83 9.89 -6.35
C SER A 90 -3.79 9.05 -7.19
N ALA A 91 -3.61 9.02 -8.51
CA ALA A 91 -4.40 8.20 -9.42
C ALA A 91 -4.21 6.70 -9.13
N PHE A 92 -2.98 6.26 -8.86
CA PHE A 92 -2.67 4.89 -8.50
C PHE A 92 -3.35 4.47 -7.20
N LEU A 93 -3.31 5.31 -6.15
CA LEU A 93 -3.94 5.04 -4.87
C LEU A 93 -5.47 4.92 -5.00
N LEU A 94 -6.10 5.79 -5.82
CA LEU A 94 -7.53 5.69 -6.11
C LEU A 94 -7.89 4.38 -6.83
N LEU A 95 -7.10 3.97 -7.82
CA LEU A 95 -7.27 2.69 -8.49
C LEU A 95 -7.07 1.52 -7.54
N ALA A 96 -6.05 1.58 -6.69
CA ALA A 96 -5.76 0.56 -5.68
C ALA A 96 -6.95 0.36 -4.73
N ILE A 97 -7.51 1.44 -4.19
CA ILE A 97 -8.71 1.39 -3.33
C ILE A 97 -9.90 0.80 -4.08
N THR A 98 -10.08 1.21 -5.34
CA THR A 98 -11.16 0.71 -6.20
C THR A 98 -11.04 -0.79 -6.43
N ILE A 99 -9.84 -1.29 -6.72
CA ILE A 99 -9.56 -2.72 -6.93
C ILE A 99 -9.83 -3.52 -5.65
N ASP A 100 -9.38 -3.05 -4.48
CA ASP A 100 -9.65 -3.75 -3.21
C ASP A 100 -11.16 -3.83 -2.94
N PHE A 101 -11.89 -2.73 -3.17
CA PHE A 101 -13.34 -2.68 -2.99
C PHE A 101 -14.07 -3.62 -3.96
N MET A 102 -13.68 -3.62 -5.24
CA MET A 102 -14.24 -4.51 -6.26
C MET A 102 -13.98 -5.97 -5.93
N TYR A 103 -12.75 -6.31 -5.51
CA TYR A 103 -12.38 -7.67 -5.16
C TYR A 103 -13.17 -8.16 -3.93
N LYS A 104 -13.27 -7.34 -2.89
CA LYS A 104 -14.08 -7.62 -1.70
C LYS A 104 -15.55 -7.84 -2.05
N ARG A 105 -16.15 -6.95 -2.84
CA ARG A 105 -17.54 -7.06 -3.31
C ARG A 105 -17.78 -8.33 -4.13
N SER A 106 -16.84 -8.69 -5.00
CA SER A 106 -16.90 -9.92 -5.80
C SER A 106 -16.86 -11.18 -4.92
N ARG A 107 -16.03 -11.21 -3.87
CA ARG A 107 -15.95 -12.35 -2.94
C ARG A 107 -17.21 -12.50 -2.08
N ILE A 108 -17.74 -11.41 -1.53
CA ILE A 108 -18.99 -11.44 -0.73
C ILE A 108 -20.14 -12.02 -1.57
N ARG A 109 -20.28 -11.56 -2.82
CA ARG A 109 -21.30 -12.08 -3.74
C ARG A 109 -21.13 -13.56 -4.06
N LYS A 110 -19.89 -14.07 -4.13
CA LYS A 110 -19.62 -15.50 -4.36
C LYS A 110 -19.92 -16.34 -3.13
N ASN A 111 -19.65 -15.83 -1.93
CA ASN A 111 -19.93 -16.55 -0.69
C ASN A 111 -21.43 -16.55 -0.33
N GLN A 112 -22.20 -15.55 -0.74
CA GLN A 112 -23.67 -15.52 -0.58
C GLN A 112 -24.43 -16.42 -1.57
N LYS A 113 -23.78 -16.87 -2.65
CA LYS A 113 -24.35 -17.80 -3.64
C LYS A 113 -23.99 -19.26 -3.38
N LYS A 114 -23.22 -19.54 -2.34
CA LYS A 114 -22.93 -20.88 -1.83
C LYS A 114 -23.81 -21.13 -0.62
#